data_AF-A0A3L6J9H4-F1
#
_entry.id   AF-A0A3L6J9H4-F1
#
_cell.length_a   1.000
_cell.length_b   1.000
_cell.length_c   1.000
_cell.angle_alpha   90.00
_cell.angle_beta   90.00
_cell.angle_gamma   90.00
#
_symmetry.space_group_name_H-M   'P 1'
#
loop_
_entity.id
_entity.type
_entity.pdbx_description
1 polymer ?
#
loop_
_entity_poly.entity_id
_entity_poly.type
_entity_poly.pdbx_seq_one_letter_code
_entity_poly.pdbx_strand_id
1 'polypeptide(L)'
;MWFEILLIPFFLIVALFFVFWIVAEGSRWQKHRFLGAFARTIQASPLRAFLIFFILAILTIPSAMGFLLGFWVDAIEADQIPTNTTPVVGTLLITILVLSAMIPVVWSHFRVWRQAARSAAEVKVQASRE
;
A
#
# COMPACT_ATOMS: atom_id res chain seq x y z
N MET A 1 -3.03 -14.16 -21.61
CA MET A 1 -1.62 -14.01 -21.13
C MET A 1 -1.43 -12.66 -20.44
N TRP A 2 -2.05 -11.60 -20.97
CA TRP A 2 -1.95 -10.26 -20.39
C TRP A 2 -2.62 -10.13 -19.03
N PHE A 3 -3.72 -10.87 -18.80
CA PHE A 3 -4.34 -10.93 -17.47
C PHE A 3 -3.35 -11.34 -16.39
N GLU A 4 -2.62 -12.45 -16.60
CA GLU A 4 -1.63 -12.97 -15.65
C GLU A 4 -0.48 -12.00 -15.43
N ILE A 5 0.03 -11.38 -16.50
CA ILE A 5 1.13 -10.41 -16.42
C ILE A 5 0.71 -9.17 -15.62
N LEU A 6 -0.47 -8.63 -15.91
CA LEU A 6 -1.00 -7.46 -15.21
C LEU A 6 -1.47 -7.81 -13.79
N LEU A 7 -1.55 -9.10 -13.46
CA LEU A 7 -1.84 -9.59 -12.12
C LEU A 7 -0.69 -9.40 -11.12
N ILE A 8 0.54 -9.56 -11.62
CA ILE A 8 1.78 -9.50 -10.85
C ILE A 8 1.93 -8.21 -10.01
N PRO A 9 1.81 -6.99 -10.57
CA PRO A 9 2.05 -5.76 -9.81
C PRO A 9 1.12 -5.59 -8.62
N PHE A 10 -0.13 -6.06 -8.70
CA PHE A 10 -1.07 -5.92 -7.59
C PHE A 10 -0.72 -6.85 -6.43
N PHE A 11 -0.43 -8.11 -6.73
CA PHE A 11 -0.01 -9.04 -5.69
C PHE A 11 1.31 -8.58 -5.06
N LEU A 12 2.20 -7.98 -5.85
CA LEU A 12 3.43 -7.39 -5.34
C LEU A 12 3.15 -6.20 -4.41
N ILE A 13 2.21 -5.31 -4.75
CA ILE A 13 1.80 -4.20 -3.87
C ILE A 13 1.21 -4.72 -2.56
N VAL A 14 0.30 -5.70 -2.63
CA VAL A 14 -0.33 -6.30 -1.45
C VAL A 14 0.72 -7.00 -0.59
N ALA A 15 1.61 -7.79 -1.18
CA ALA A 15 2.69 -8.46 -0.46
C ALA A 15 3.64 -7.46 0.20
N LEU A 16 4.06 -6.41 -0.52
CA LEU A 16 4.88 -5.34 0.05
C LEU A 16 4.17 -4.65 1.21
N PHE A 17 2.87 -4.37 1.08
CA PHE A 17 2.09 -3.77 2.15
C PHE A 17 2.13 -4.63 3.42
N PHE A 18 1.89 -5.94 3.31
CA PHE A 18 1.96 -6.85 4.46
C PHE A 18 3.37 -6.96 5.04
N VAL A 19 4.41 -7.04 4.19
CA VAL A 19 5.81 -7.06 4.65
C VAL A 19 6.11 -5.79 5.45
N PHE A 20 5.76 -4.62 4.91
CA PHE A 20 5.95 -3.36 5.61
C PHE A 20 5.13 -3.27 6.90
N TRP A 21 3.91 -3.79 6.93
CA TRP A 21 3.07 -3.82 8.11
C TRP A 21 3.70 -4.65 9.24
N ILE A 22 4.07 -5.91 8.97
CA ILE A 22 4.72 -6.81 9.93
C ILE A 22 6.02 -6.19 10.46
N VAL A 23 6.77 -5.58 9.56
CA VAL A 23 8.05 -4.98 9.88
C VAL A 23 7.89 -3.69 10.69
N ALA A 24 6.87 -2.88 10.42
CA ALA A 24 6.59 -1.66 11.20
C ALA A 24 6.26 -1.98 12.66
N GLU A 25 5.60 -3.11 12.93
CA GLU A 25 5.23 -3.51 14.30
C GLU A 25 6.39 -4.11 15.11
N GLY A 26 7.43 -4.66 14.47
CA GLY A 26 8.53 -5.35 15.15
C GLY A 26 9.87 -4.62 15.10
N SER A 27 10.31 -4.03 16.20
CA SER A 27 11.67 -3.44 16.32
C SER A 27 12.79 -4.46 16.12
N ARG A 28 12.54 -5.74 16.44
CA ARG A 28 13.47 -6.87 16.23
C ARG A 28 13.90 -7.06 14.78
N TRP A 29 13.08 -6.61 13.82
CA TRP A 29 13.32 -6.83 12.40
C TRP A 29 14.50 -6.01 11.85
N GLN A 30 14.94 -4.96 12.55
CA GLN A 30 16.09 -4.14 12.12
C GLN A 30 17.38 -4.94 11.95
N LYS A 31 17.58 -5.98 12.77
CA LYS A 31 18.78 -6.84 12.74
C LYS A 31 18.64 -8.03 11.77
N HIS A 32 17.50 -8.20 11.13
CA HIS A 32 17.24 -9.34 10.25
C HIS A 32 17.95 -9.17 8.90
N ARG A 33 18.60 -10.22 8.38
CA ARG A 33 19.40 -10.17 7.14
C ARG A 33 18.62 -9.66 5.92
N PHE A 34 17.37 -10.09 5.77
CA PHE A 34 16.54 -9.75 4.60
C PHE A 34 15.50 -8.66 4.89
N LEU A 35 14.92 -8.67 6.10
CA LEU A 35 13.85 -7.74 6.48
C LEU A 35 14.38 -6.44 7.08
N GLY A 36 15.67 -6.40 7.46
CA GLY A 36 16.30 -5.24 8.08
C GLY A 36 16.38 -4.03 7.16
N ALA A 37 16.44 -4.22 5.83
CA ALA A 37 16.35 -3.10 4.89
C ALA A 37 14.97 -2.43 4.96
N PHE A 38 13.89 -3.21 4.87
CA PHE A 38 12.52 -2.72 5.00
C PHE A 38 12.26 -2.08 6.37
N ALA A 39 12.79 -2.69 7.44
CA ALA A 39 12.65 -2.20 8.81
C ALA A 39 13.29 -0.83 9.00
N ARG A 40 14.53 -0.68 8.54
CA ARG A 40 15.24 0.59 8.61
C ARG A 40 14.54 1.67 7.79
N THR A 41 13.97 1.33 6.65
CA THR A 41 13.23 2.30 5.82
C THR A 41 11.97 2.79 6.51
N ILE A 42 11.12 1.87 7.00
CA ILE A 42 9.80 2.24 7.53
C ILE A 42 9.87 2.81 8.95
N GLN A 43 10.81 2.33 9.77
CA GLN A 43 10.98 2.77 11.16
C GLN A 43 11.87 4.03 11.28
N ALA A 44 12.43 4.54 10.18
CA ALA A 44 13.27 5.74 10.20
C ALA A 44 12.53 7.00 10.68
N SER A 45 11.25 7.15 10.31
CA SER A 45 10.43 8.24 10.83
C SER A 45 8.93 7.92 10.70
N PRO A 46 8.08 8.46 11.60
CA PRO A 46 6.63 8.31 11.50
C PRO A 46 6.05 8.79 10.17
N LEU A 47 6.62 9.86 9.59
CA LEU A 47 6.20 10.39 8.30
C LEU A 47 6.47 9.38 7.18
N ARG A 48 7.66 8.77 7.15
CA ARG A 48 8.01 7.77 6.13
C ARG A 48 7.09 6.56 6.20
N ALA A 49 6.78 6.08 7.40
CA ALA A 49 5.83 4.99 7.57
C ALA A 49 4.46 5.32 7.00
N PHE A 50 3.90 6.48 7.34
CA PHE A 50 2.64 6.95 6.79
C PHE A 50 2.68 7.02 5.26
N LEU A 51 3.70 7.65 4.68
CA LEU A 51 3.81 7.82 3.22
C LEU A 51 3.91 6.48 2.49
N ILE A 52 4.67 5.51 3.01
CA ILE A 52 4.79 4.19 2.39
C ILE A 52 3.43 3.49 2.35
N PHE A 53 2.72 3.41 3.48
CA PHE A 53 1.40 2.79 3.51
C PHE A 53 0.38 3.52 2.63
N PHE A 54 0.41 4.86 2.64
CA PHE A 54 -0.49 5.68 1.84
C PHE A 54 -0.25 5.48 0.33
N ILE A 55 1.01 5.50 -0.11
CA ILE A 55 1.39 5.28 -1.51
C ILE A 55 0.98 3.87 -1.96
N LEU A 56 1.26 2.84 -1.16
CA LEU A 56 0.85 1.47 -1.49
C LEU A 56 -0.67 1.33 -1.59
N ALA A 57 -1.42 1.97 -0.70
CA ALA A 57 -2.88 1.99 -0.77
C ALA A 57 -3.39 2.66 -2.05
N ILE A 58 -2.81 3.81 -2.43
CA ILE A 58 -3.18 4.50 -3.68
C ILE A 58 -2.83 3.66 -4.90
N LEU A 59 -1.63 3.07 -4.95
CA LEU A 59 -1.16 2.25 -6.07
C LEU A 59 -1.99 0.98 -6.29
N THR A 60 -2.70 0.52 -5.27
CA THR A 60 -3.62 -0.63 -5.38
C THR A 60 -4.74 -0.37 -6.40
N ILE A 61 -5.23 0.87 -6.50
CA ILE A 61 -6.32 1.25 -7.42
C ILE A 61 -5.91 1.08 -8.90
N PRO A 62 -4.88 1.77 -9.41
CA PRO A 62 -4.47 1.61 -10.81
C PRO A 62 -3.96 0.19 -11.09
N SER A 63 -3.36 -0.49 -10.09
CA SER A 63 -2.95 -1.86 -10.26
C SER A 63 -4.12 -2.82 -10.43
N ALA A 64 -5.23 -2.61 -9.71
CA ALA A 64 -6.44 -3.40 -9.88
C ALA A 64 -7.10 -3.13 -11.25
N MET A 65 -7.07 -1.89 -11.73
CA MET A 65 -7.51 -1.55 -13.09
C MET A 65 -6.65 -2.24 -14.17
N GLY A 66 -5.37 -2.48 -13.89
CA GLY A 66 -4.49 -3.29 -14.73
C GLY A 66 -5.05 -4.69 -15.00
N PHE A 67 -5.71 -5.32 -14.03
CA PHE A 67 -6.33 -6.64 -14.22
C PHE A 67 -7.47 -6.61 -15.22
N LEU A 68 -8.34 -5.60 -15.07
CA LEU A 68 -9.47 -5.42 -15.95
C LEU A 68 -8.99 -5.17 -17.38
N LEU A 69 -7.95 -4.35 -17.53
CA LEU A 69 -7.29 -4.13 -18.81
C LEU A 69 -6.73 -5.44 -19.38
N GLY A 70 -6.02 -6.23 -18.59
CA GLY A 70 -5.47 -7.52 -19.04
C GLY A 70 -6.54 -8.52 -19.48
N PHE A 71 -7.66 -8.57 -18.75
CA PHE A 71 -8.81 -9.37 -19.15
C PHE A 71 -9.41 -8.91 -20.49
N TRP A 72 -9.54 -7.60 -20.71
CA TRP A 72 -10.05 -7.07 -21.98
C TRP A 72 -9.09 -7.31 -23.15
N VAL A 73 -7.79 -7.12 -22.95
CA VAL A 73 -6.80 -7.40 -23.99
C VAL A 73 -6.84 -8.87 -24.38
N ASP A 74 -6.85 -9.78 -23.41
CA ASP A 74 -6.93 -11.23 -23.67
C ASP A 74 -8.24 -11.60 -24.40
N ALA A 75 -9.37 -10.96 -24.08
CA ALA A 75 -10.65 -11.19 -24.77
C ALA A 75 -10.63 -10.69 -26.23
N ILE A 76 -10.06 -9.51 -26.46
CA ILE A 76 -9.92 -8.92 -27.80
C ILE A 76 -8.98 -9.78 -28.66
N GLU A 77 -7.88 -10.28 -28.11
CA GLU A 77 -6.95 -11.19 -28.80
C GLU A 77 -7.60 -12.53 -29.17
N ALA A 78 -8.67 -12.92 -28.47
CA ALA A 78 -9.45 -14.12 -28.74
C ALA A 78 -10.66 -13.89 -29.66
N ASP A 79 -10.74 -12.73 -30.34
CA ASP A 79 -11.87 -12.30 -31.17
C ASP A 79 -13.22 -12.25 -30.41
N GLN A 80 -13.19 -11.98 -29.11
CA GLN A 80 -14.38 -11.82 -28.27
C GLN A 80 -14.64 -10.35 -27.95
N ILE A 81 -15.91 -9.94 -27.98
CA ILE A 81 -16.33 -8.63 -27.47
C ILE A 81 -16.62 -8.77 -25.97
N PRO A 82 -15.87 -8.07 -25.09
CA PRO A 82 -16.11 -8.16 -23.65
C PRO A 82 -17.41 -7.42 -23.27
N THR A 83 -18.53 -8.14 -23.31
CA THR A 83 -19.87 -7.64 -22.93
C THR A 83 -20.25 -7.98 -21.49
N ASN A 84 -19.53 -8.92 -20.86
CA ASN A 84 -19.80 -9.35 -19.49
C ASN A 84 -19.26 -8.32 -18.48
N THR A 85 -20.13 -7.86 -17.57
CA THR A 85 -19.78 -6.93 -16.49
C THR A 85 -19.16 -7.61 -15.27
N THR A 86 -19.22 -8.95 -15.19
CA THR A 86 -18.69 -9.75 -14.07
C THR A 86 -17.24 -9.40 -13.71
N PRO A 87 -16.29 -9.26 -14.67
CA PRO A 87 -14.90 -8.92 -14.37
C PRO A 87 -14.73 -7.52 -13.76
N VAL A 88 -15.56 -6.56 -14.19
CA VAL A 88 -15.58 -5.20 -13.64
C VAL A 88 -16.02 -5.25 -12.17
N VAL A 89 -17.15 -5.92 -11.92
CA VAL A 89 -17.70 -6.08 -10.56
C VAL A 89 -16.72 -6.81 -9.66
N GLY A 90 -16.12 -7.90 -10.13
CA GLY A 90 -15.11 -8.66 -9.38
C GLY A 90 -13.89 -7.83 -9.03
N THR A 91 -13.38 -7.04 -9.98
CA THR A 91 -12.23 -6.13 -9.74
C THR A 91 -12.57 -5.08 -8.69
N LEU A 92 -13.76 -4.48 -8.75
CA LEU A 92 -14.22 -3.49 -7.77
C LEU A 92 -14.37 -4.10 -6.37
N LEU A 93 -14.98 -5.29 -6.27
CA LEU A 93 -15.15 -5.99 -4.99
C LEU A 93 -13.80 -6.35 -4.36
N ILE A 94 -12.85 -6.87 -5.14
CA ILE A 94 -11.50 -7.16 -4.67
C ILE A 94 -10.79 -5.87 -4.22
N THR A 95 -10.91 -4.79 -4.97
CA THR A 95 -10.31 -3.49 -4.63
C THR A 95 -10.89 -2.96 -3.32
N ILE A 96 -12.21 -3.00 -3.15
CA ILE A 96 -12.89 -2.60 -1.90
C ILE A 96 -12.41 -3.45 -0.73
N LEU A 97 -12.34 -4.77 -0.90
CA LEU A 97 -11.89 -5.69 0.14
C LEU A 97 -10.45 -5.38 0.57
N VAL A 98 -9.53 -5.22 -0.38
CA VAL A 98 -8.13 -4.93 -0.07
C VAL A 98 -7.98 -3.55 0.59
N LEU A 99 -8.63 -2.52 0.05
CA LEU A 99 -8.60 -1.18 0.65
C LEU A 99 -9.21 -1.17 2.05
N SER A 100 -10.26 -1.96 2.31
CA SER A 100 -10.87 -2.06 3.64
C SER A 100 -9.90 -2.56 4.70
N ALA A 101 -8.97 -3.44 4.33
CA ALA A 101 -7.90 -3.91 5.22
C ALA A 101 -6.75 -2.89 5.33
N MET A 102 -6.42 -2.18 4.25
CA MET A 102 -5.30 -1.23 4.23
C MET A 102 -5.62 0.08 4.96
N ILE A 103 -6.84 0.61 4.82
CA ILE A 103 -7.24 1.92 5.36
C ILE A 103 -7.00 2.03 6.88
N PRO A 104 -7.40 1.05 7.73
CA PRO A 104 -7.12 1.11 9.17
C PRO A 104 -5.63 1.22 9.50
N VAL A 105 -4.77 0.50 8.77
CA VAL A 105 -3.31 0.53 8.97
C VAL A 105 -2.73 1.88 8.58
N VAL A 106 -3.14 2.42 7.43
CA VAL A 106 -2.73 3.77 6.96
C VAL A 106 -3.15 4.83 7.99
N TRP A 107 -4.40 4.75 8.46
CA TRP A 107 -4.95 5.69 9.42
C TRP A 107 -4.23 5.66 10.77
N SER A 108 -3.86 4.47 11.24
CA SER A 108 -3.05 4.31 12.45
C SER A 108 -1.72 5.07 12.33
N HIS A 109 -0.99 4.86 11.23
CA HIS A 109 0.31 5.50 11.01
C HIS A 109 0.19 7.01 10.77
N PHE A 110 -0.89 7.46 10.13
CA PHE A 110 -1.21 8.89 10.02
C PHE A 110 -1.35 9.56 11.39
N ARG A 111 -2.05 8.91 12.34
CA ARG A 111 -2.22 9.43 13.70
C ARG A 111 -0.89 9.56 14.43
N VAL A 112 -0.04 8.53 14.35
CA VAL A 112 1.30 8.53 14.97
C VAL A 112 2.16 9.64 14.41
N TRP A 113 2.19 9.80 13.08
CA TRP A 113 2.91 10.91 12.44
C TRP A 113 2.39 12.27 12.90
N ARG A 114 1.07 12.47 12.91
CA ARG A 114 0.47 13.74 13.32
C ARG A 114 0.81 14.09 14.78
N GLN A 115 0.81 13.10 15.67
CA GLN A 115 1.20 13.31 17.07
C GLN A 115 2.68 13.68 17.19
N ALA A 116 3.56 12.97 16.49
CA ALA A 116 5.00 13.26 16.48
C ALA A 116 5.33 14.65 15.90
N ALA A 117 4.59 15.09 14.88
CA ALA A 117 4.75 16.42 14.30
C ALA A 117 4.32 17.53 15.27
N ARG A 118 3.24 17.31 16.04
CA ARG A 118 2.78 18.24 17.07
C ARG A 118 3.78 18.36 18.23
N SER A 119 4.25 17.23 18.75
CA SER A 119 5.23 17.24 19.84
C SER A 119 6.54 17.93 19.44
N ALA A 120 7.02 17.71 18.22
CA ALA A 120 8.20 18.40 17.71
C ALA A 120 8.01 19.92 17.60
N ALA A 121 6.80 20.37 17.22
CA ALA A 121 6.48 21.79 17.17
C ALA A 121 6.41 22.42 18.57
N GLU A 122 5.84 21.73 19.54
CA GLU A 122 5.76 22.19 20.94
C GLU A 122 7.15 22.39 21.56
N VAL A 123 8.06 21.42 21.37
CA VAL A 123 9.45 21.50 21.85
C VAL A 123 10.19 22.69 21.22
N LYS A 124 10.00 22.92 19.92
CA LYS A 124 10.63 24.06 19.23
C LYS A 124 10.16 25.41 19.79
N VAL A 125 8.88 25.52 20.11
CA VAL A 125 8.32 26.73 20.72
C VAL A 125 8.87 26.94 22.13
N GLN A 126 9.00 25.87 22.93
CA GLN A 126 9.59 25.94 24.27
C GLN A 126 11.07 26.37 24.22
N ALA A 127 11.87 25.73 23.36
CA ALA A 127 13.28 26.08 23.19
C ALA A 127 13.53 27.51 22.66
N SER A 128 12.53 28.13 22.01
CA SER A 128 12.61 29.52 21.56
C SER A 128 12.20 30.56 22.62
N ARG A 129 11.65 30.11 23.75
CA ARG A 129 11.21 30.97 24.87
C ARG A 129 12.24 31.05 26.01
N GLU A 130 13.21 30.14 26.03
CA GLU A 130 14.41 30.19 26.88
C GLU A 130 15.49 31.07 26.22
#